data_AF-A0A535FAW3-F1
#
_entry.id   AF-A0A535FAW3-F1
#
_cell.length_a   1.000
_cell.length_b   1.000
_cell.length_c   1.000
_cell.angle_alpha   90.00
_cell.angle_beta   90.00
_cell.angle_gamma   90.00
#
_symmetry.space_group_name_H-M   'P 1'
#
loop_
_entity.id
_entity.type
_entity.pdbx_description
1 polymer ?
#
loop_
_entity_poly.entity_id
_entity_poly.type
_entity_poly.pdbx_seq_one_letter_code
_entity_poly.pdbx_strand_id
1 'polypeptide(L)'
;YIIRAANRKTFREIHHEIRAAQMQDVAKAWEGFKAIHWPWLLLFPAFRVMVWMGERSPQVWKKYRGTVGITAVGMFGKGAGWGIPLPSHSLWLTVGGIGEKPGVVDGYIAIREYLSLTISFDHETIDGAPAARFTQRLKELIESGYGLGDSTVEPEQAGAKGYVL
;
A
#
# COMPACT_ATOMS: atom_id res chain seq x y z
N TYR A 1 6.11 -6.28 7.02
CA TYR A 1 4.96 -7.04 7.55
C TYR A 1 4.00 -7.53 6.44
N ILE A 2 3.24 -8.61 6.63
CA ILE A 2 2.26 -9.13 5.65
C ILE A 2 0.90 -9.33 6.31
N ILE A 3 -0.13 -8.65 5.80
CA ILE A 3 -1.52 -8.84 6.23
C ILE A 3 -2.12 -10.00 5.43
N ARG A 4 -2.57 -11.05 6.12
CA ARG A 4 -3.18 -12.23 5.48
C ARG A 4 -4.69 -12.10 5.40
N ALA A 5 -5.26 -12.60 4.29
CA ALA A 5 -6.70 -12.63 4.04
C ALA A 5 -7.38 -11.26 4.25
N ALA A 6 -6.74 -10.17 3.81
CA ALA A 6 -7.23 -8.81 4.00
C ALA A 6 -8.65 -8.59 3.47
N ASN A 7 -9.04 -9.32 2.42
CA ASN A 7 -10.39 -9.26 1.82
C ASN A 7 -11.51 -9.84 2.70
N ARG A 8 -11.17 -10.48 3.83
CA ARG A 8 -12.14 -11.01 4.81
C ARG A 8 -12.11 -10.25 6.13
N LYS A 9 -11.30 -9.20 6.22
CA LYS A 9 -11.13 -8.39 7.41
C LYS A 9 -11.85 -7.07 7.25
N THR A 10 -12.38 -6.57 8.35
CA THR A 10 -12.90 -5.20 8.44
C THR A 10 -11.76 -4.20 8.41
N PHE A 11 -12.08 -2.94 8.10
CA PHE A 11 -11.11 -1.84 8.18
C PHE A 11 -10.48 -1.74 9.59
N ARG A 12 -11.26 -1.94 10.66
CA ARG A 12 -10.75 -1.86 12.04
C ARG A 12 -9.74 -2.96 12.36
N GLU A 13 -10.00 -4.20 11.95
CA GLU A 13 -9.06 -5.31 12.15
C GLU A 13 -7.74 -5.05 11.41
N ILE A 14 -7.82 -4.60 10.15
CA ILE A 14 -6.65 -4.21 9.36
C ILE A 14 -5.89 -3.08 10.04
N HIS A 15 -6.59 -2.07 10.55
CA HIS A 15 -5.99 -0.94 11.25
C HIS A 15 -5.21 -1.41 12.49
N HIS A 16 -5.83 -2.21 13.35
CA HIS A 16 -5.19 -2.73 14.56
C HIS A 16 -3.96 -3.58 14.24
N GLU A 17 -4.03 -4.42 13.20
CA GLU A 17 -2.90 -5.24 12.75
C GLU A 17 -1.73 -4.39 12.24
N ILE A 18 -1.98 -3.33 11.48
CA ILE A 18 -0.95 -2.40 11.04
C ILE A 18 -0.30 -1.70 12.24
N ARG A 19 -1.11 -1.22 13.21
CA ARG A 19 -0.59 -0.55 14.41
C ARG A 19 0.27 -1.49 15.26
N ALA A 20 -0.17 -2.73 15.44
CA ALA A 20 0.61 -3.74 16.14
C ALA A 20 1.94 -4.05 15.41
N ALA A 21 1.93 -4.10 14.08
CA ALA A 21 3.13 -4.34 13.28
C ALA A 21 4.14 -3.18 13.36
N GLN A 22 3.67 -1.93 13.34
CA GLN A 22 4.54 -0.74 13.45
C GLN A 22 5.36 -0.72 14.74
N MET A 23 4.81 -1.27 15.83
CA MET A 23 5.49 -1.33 17.14
C MET A 23 6.59 -2.39 17.20
N GLN A 24 6.62 -3.37 16.29
CA GLN A 24 7.53 -4.52 16.36
C GLN A 24 8.78 -4.40 15.46
N ASP A 25 8.81 -3.49 14.48
CA ASP A 25 9.61 -3.72 13.25
C ASP A 25 10.93 -2.94 13.11
N VAL A 26 11.33 -2.06 14.04
CA VAL A 26 12.61 -1.30 13.87
C VAL A 26 13.81 -1.97 14.56
N ALA A 27 13.62 -2.53 15.77
CA ALA A 27 14.73 -3.05 16.56
C ALA A 27 15.24 -4.43 16.09
N LYS A 28 14.36 -5.30 15.56
CA LYS A 28 14.72 -6.67 15.17
C LYS A 28 15.44 -6.77 13.83
N ALA A 29 15.14 -5.88 12.89
CA ALA A 29 15.74 -5.90 11.56
C ALA A 29 17.25 -5.54 11.59
N TRP A 30 17.64 -4.66 12.52
CA TRP A 30 19.02 -4.19 12.66
C TRP A 30 19.95 -5.22 13.32
N GLU A 31 19.43 -6.05 14.22
CA GLU A 31 20.17 -7.14 14.89
C GLU A 31 20.60 -8.24 13.90
N GLY A 32 19.76 -8.59 12.92
CA GLY A 32 20.08 -9.61 11.92
C GLY A 32 21.19 -9.20 10.93
N PHE A 33 21.38 -7.89 10.71
CA PHE A 33 22.37 -7.38 9.76
C PHE A 33 23.81 -7.42 10.32
N LYS A 34 23.98 -7.31 11.64
CA LYS A 34 25.28 -7.38 12.33
C LYS A 34 25.92 -8.77 12.29
N ALA A 35 25.12 -9.81 12.03
CA ALA A 35 25.57 -11.19 11.96
C ALA A 35 26.13 -11.60 10.57
N ILE A 36 26.15 -10.70 9.58
CA ILE A 36 26.74 -10.97 8.26
C ILE A 36 28.25 -10.73 8.33
N HIS A 37 29.00 -11.82 8.47
CA HIS A 37 30.46 -11.84 8.48
C HIS A 37 30.98 -12.20 7.08
N TRP A 38 32.11 -11.62 6.71
CA TRP A 38 32.84 -11.73 5.44
C TRP A 38 32.86 -13.13 4.75
N PRO A 39 32.92 -14.29 5.46
CA PRO A 39 32.95 -15.60 4.80
C PRO A 39 31.67 -15.97 4.03
N TRP A 40 30.51 -15.37 4.33
CA TRP A 40 29.24 -15.66 3.64
C TRP A 40 29.24 -15.21 2.15
N LEU A 41 30.15 -14.30 1.77
CA LEU A 41 30.31 -13.87 0.38
C LEU A 41 30.86 -14.97 -0.54
N LEU A 42 31.52 -16.01 0.00
CA LEU A 42 32.01 -17.13 -0.82
C LEU A 42 30.91 -18.14 -1.18
N LEU A 43 29.84 -18.20 -0.38
CA LEU A 43 28.63 -18.97 -0.71
C LEU A 43 27.69 -18.19 -1.65
N PHE A 44 28.03 -16.96 -2.01
CA PHE A 44 27.19 -16.07 -2.81
C PHE A 44 26.72 -16.66 -4.15
N PRO A 45 27.53 -17.37 -4.97
CA PRO A 45 27.00 -17.96 -6.21
C PRO A 45 25.99 -19.08 -5.93
N ALA A 46 26.25 -19.99 -4.99
CA ALA A 46 25.31 -21.05 -4.62
C ALA A 46 24.05 -20.50 -3.94
N PHE A 47 24.20 -19.50 -3.06
CA PHE A 47 23.12 -18.76 -2.42
C PHE A 47 22.26 -18.02 -3.45
N ARG A 48 22.86 -17.38 -4.45
CA ARG A 48 22.14 -16.73 -5.55
C ARG A 48 21.33 -17.72 -6.37
N VAL A 49 21.89 -18.89 -6.69
CA VAL A 49 21.15 -19.96 -7.40
C VAL A 49 19.99 -20.49 -6.54
N MET A 50 20.20 -20.67 -5.24
CA MET A 50 19.18 -21.10 -4.30
C MET A 50 18.04 -20.07 -4.17
N VAL A 51 18.37 -18.79 -4.00
CA VAL A 51 17.40 -17.69 -3.98
C VAL A 51 16.65 -17.65 -5.30
N TRP A 52 17.35 -17.70 -6.44
CA TRP A 52 16.73 -17.71 -7.76
C TRP A 52 15.78 -18.90 -7.99
N MET A 53 16.15 -20.11 -7.55
CA MET A 53 15.26 -21.28 -7.64
C MET A 53 14.04 -21.13 -6.73
N GLY A 54 14.23 -20.64 -5.50
CA GLY A 54 13.12 -20.34 -4.59
C GLY A 54 12.21 -19.25 -5.15
N GLU A 55 12.81 -18.24 -5.79
CA GLU A 55 12.11 -17.13 -6.42
C GLU A 55 11.35 -17.53 -7.69
N ARG A 56 11.66 -18.70 -8.29
CA ARG A 56 10.85 -19.25 -9.38
C ARG A 56 9.57 -19.93 -8.92
N SER A 57 9.38 -20.16 -7.62
CA SER A 57 8.16 -20.77 -7.09
C SER A 57 7.15 -19.69 -6.66
N PRO A 58 6.00 -19.54 -7.35
CA PRO A 58 4.99 -18.55 -6.98
C PRO A 58 4.43 -18.78 -5.57
N GLN A 59 4.38 -20.04 -5.14
CA GLN A 59 3.87 -20.41 -3.81
C GLN A 59 4.81 -19.94 -2.70
N VAL A 60 6.12 -20.07 -2.91
CA VAL A 60 7.15 -19.58 -1.96
C VAL A 60 7.11 -18.06 -1.91
N TRP A 61 7.07 -17.38 -3.06
CA TRP A 61 6.93 -15.92 -3.11
C TRP A 61 5.69 -15.43 -2.38
N LYS A 62 4.52 -15.99 -2.65
CA LYS A 62 3.27 -15.65 -1.97
C LYS A 62 3.38 -15.86 -0.45
N LYS A 63 4.02 -16.96 -0.03
CA LYS A 63 4.21 -17.30 1.38
C LYS A 63 5.12 -16.30 2.09
N TYR A 64 6.19 -15.80 1.47
CA TYR A 64 7.15 -14.93 2.15
C TYR A 64 7.04 -13.44 1.83
N ARG A 65 6.38 -13.05 0.74
CA ARG A 65 6.26 -11.65 0.29
C ARG A 65 4.82 -11.13 0.15
N GLY A 66 3.82 -12.02 0.21
CA GLY A 66 2.43 -11.64 -0.04
C GLY A 66 2.09 -11.55 -1.54
N THR A 67 0.92 -11.01 -1.87
CA THR A 67 0.40 -10.97 -3.25
C THR A 67 0.43 -9.57 -3.87
N VAL A 68 0.23 -8.54 -3.06
CA VAL A 68 0.19 -7.13 -3.48
C VAL A 68 1.08 -6.33 -2.53
N GLY A 69 1.86 -5.42 -3.09
CA GLY A 69 2.67 -4.48 -2.31
C GLY A 69 1.91 -3.17 -2.10
N ILE A 70 1.91 -2.65 -0.87
CA ILE A 70 1.38 -1.32 -0.55
C ILE A 70 2.42 -0.57 0.27
N THR A 71 2.69 0.68 -0.10
CA THR A 71 3.55 1.59 0.65
C THR A 71 2.90 2.95 0.80
N ALA A 72 3.09 3.60 1.96
CA ALA A 72 2.53 4.91 2.28
C ALA A 72 3.67 5.92 2.47
N VAL A 73 4.10 6.53 1.37
CA VAL A 73 5.19 7.51 1.35
C VAL A 73 4.69 8.89 1.75
N GLY A 74 3.40 9.18 1.54
CA GLY A 74 2.79 10.45 1.91
C GLY A 74 2.89 10.83 3.39
N MET A 75 3.14 9.86 4.28
CA MET A 75 3.32 10.12 5.71
C MET A 75 4.60 10.91 6.05
N PHE A 76 5.56 11.00 5.13
CA PHE A 76 6.88 11.60 5.38
C PHE A 76 7.05 13.02 4.80
N GLY A 77 5.99 13.60 4.23
CA GLY A 77 6.02 14.93 3.62
C GLY A 77 4.70 15.68 3.79
N LYS A 78 4.72 16.98 3.51
CA LYS A 78 3.51 17.81 3.44
C LYS A 78 3.16 18.09 1.97
N GLY A 79 1.87 18.05 1.64
CA GLY A 79 1.37 18.36 0.31
C GLY A 79 1.35 17.16 -0.65
N ALA A 80 1.03 17.44 -1.91
CA ALA A 80 0.95 16.41 -2.95
C ALA A 80 2.35 15.88 -3.31
N GLY A 81 2.44 14.57 -3.57
CA GLY A 81 3.70 13.94 -3.92
C GLY A 81 3.50 12.52 -4.40
N TRP A 82 4.28 12.11 -5.40
CA TRP A 82 4.23 10.78 -6.00
C TRP A 82 5.47 9.99 -5.62
N GLY A 83 5.28 8.74 -5.22
CA GLY A 83 6.38 7.79 -5.10
C GLY A 83 6.47 6.94 -6.35
N ILE A 84 7.67 6.77 -6.89
CA ILE A 84 7.96 5.82 -7.96
C ILE A 84 8.54 4.57 -7.29
N PRO A 85 7.74 3.49 -7.14
CA PRO A 85 8.26 2.28 -6.53
C PRO A 85 9.22 1.56 -7.48
N LEU A 86 10.08 0.71 -6.92
CA LEU A 86 10.69 -0.40 -7.64
C LEU A 86 9.82 -1.63 -7.37
N PRO A 87 8.78 -1.89 -8.18
CA PRO A 87 7.79 -2.91 -7.87
C PRO A 87 8.45 -4.30 -7.90
N SER A 88 8.12 -5.13 -6.91
CA SER A 88 8.54 -6.54 -6.85
C SER A 88 7.35 -7.50 -6.85
N HIS A 89 6.15 -6.97 -7.07
CA HIS A 89 4.88 -7.69 -7.10
C HIS A 89 4.12 -7.32 -8.37
N SER A 90 3.24 -8.21 -8.84
CA SER A 90 2.42 -7.96 -10.04
C SER A 90 1.49 -6.74 -9.91
N LEU A 91 1.15 -6.36 -8.67
CA LEU A 91 0.46 -5.12 -8.34
C LEU A 91 1.17 -4.44 -7.17
N TRP A 92 1.51 -3.17 -7.34
CA TRP A 92 2.10 -2.34 -6.31
C TRP A 92 1.36 -0.99 -6.21
N LEU A 93 1.00 -0.61 -4.99
CA LEU A 93 0.31 0.65 -4.68
C LEU A 93 1.20 1.55 -3.81
N THR A 94 1.46 2.76 -4.28
CA THR A 94 2.14 3.79 -3.51
C THR A 94 1.17 4.91 -3.18
N VAL A 95 0.79 4.99 -1.91
CA VAL A 95 -0.01 6.07 -1.35
C VAL A 95 0.92 7.25 -1.10
N GLY A 96 0.78 8.27 -1.95
CA GLY A 96 1.48 9.53 -1.87
C GLY A 96 0.84 10.50 -0.89
N GLY A 97 1.23 11.77 -1.01
CA GLY A 97 0.71 12.84 -0.17
C GLY A 97 -0.66 13.35 -0.62
N ILE A 98 -1.35 14.03 0.29
CA ILE A 98 -2.60 14.76 0.02
C ILE A 98 -2.23 16.24 -0.13
N GLY A 99 -2.72 16.88 -1.19
CA GLY A 99 -2.53 18.31 -1.40
C GLY A 99 -3.76 19.00 -1.96
N GLU A 100 -3.91 20.28 -1.63
CA GLU A 100 -5.01 21.11 -2.12
C GLU A 100 -4.76 21.60 -3.54
N LYS A 101 -5.77 21.50 -4.41
CA LYS A 101 -5.76 22.05 -5.77
C LYS A 101 -7.15 22.59 -6.13
N PRO A 102 -7.23 23.62 -6.98
CA PRO A 102 -8.50 24.01 -7.57
C PRO A 102 -8.99 22.90 -8.52
N GLY A 103 -10.24 22.49 -8.35
CA GLY A 103 -10.94 21.51 -9.19
C GLY A 103 -12.31 22.03 -9.59
N VAL A 104 -12.84 21.52 -10.71
CA VAL A 104 -14.21 21.82 -11.13
C VAL A 104 -15.15 20.79 -10.53
N VAL A 105 -16.11 21.25 -9.73
CA VAL A 105 -17.17 20.42 -9.12
C VAL A 105 -18.51 21.08 -9.43
N ASP A 106 -19.43 20.32 -10.03
CA ASP A 106 -20.75 20.80 -10.43
C ASP A 106 -20.73 22.11 -11.25
N GLY A 107 -19.67 22.29 -12.06
CA GLY A 107 -19.48 23.48 -12.90
C GLY A 107 -18.80 24.67 -12.21
N TYR A 108 -18.43 24.57 -10.93
CA TYR A 108 -17.76 25.64 -10.18
C TYR A 108 -16.33 25.26 -9.81
N ILE A 109 -15.43 26.25 -9.77
CA ILE A 109 -14.07 26.07 -9.25
C ILE A 109 -14.13 26.06 -7.72
N ALA A 110 -13.72 24.95 -7.11
CA ALA A 110 -13.59 24.81 -5.67
C ALA A 110 -12.21 24.26 -5.31
N ILE A 111 -11.67 24.67 -4.16
CA ILE A 111 -10.47 24.05 -3.60
C ILE A 111 -10.86 22.67 -3.06
N ARG A 112 -10.11 21.64 -3.46
CA ARG A 112 -10.30 20.25 -3.05
C ARG A 112 -8.97 19.61 -2.66
N GLU A 113 -9.04 18.65 -1.75
CA GLU A 113 -7.92 17.79 -1.39
C GLU A 113 -7.80 16.65 -2.40
N TYR A 114 -6.60 16.46 -2.94
CA TYR A 114 -6.29 15.39 -3.88
C TYR A 114 -5.23 14.47 -3.28
N LEU A 115 -5.57 13.18 -3.20
CA LEU A 115 -4.60 12.12 -2.90
C LEU A 115 -3.79 11.76 -4.15
N SER A 116 -2.47 11.84 -4.05
CA SER A 116 -1.57 11.27 -5.06
C SER A 116 -1.45 9.76 -4.87
N LEU A 117 -1.82 8.98 -5.89
CA LEU A 117 -1.78 7.51 -5.85
C LEU A 117 -1.06 6.93 -7.08
N THR A 118 0.10 6.31 -6.87
CA THR A 118 0.82 5.62 -7.95
C THR A 118 0.47 4.14 -7.93
N ILE A 119 -0.02 3.60 -9.05
CA ILE A 119 -0.30 2.17 -9.22
C ILE A 119 0.64 1.61 -10.28
N SER A 120 1.38 0.56 -9.94
CA SER A 120 2.27 -0.14 -10.86
C SER A 120 1.75 -1.55 -11.11
N PHE A 121 1.66 -1.91 -12.39
CA PHE A 121 1.24 -3.22 -12.85
C PHE A 121 2.40 -3.89 -13.58
N ASP A 122 2.56 -5.19 -13.34
CA ASP A 122 3.42 -6.03 -14.18
C ASP A 122 2.70 -6.31 -15.51
N HIS A 123 3.22 -5.73 -16.59
CA HIS A 123 2.59 -5.78 -17.91
C HIS A 123 2.80 -7.12 -18.64
N GLU A 124 3.64 -8.00 -18.12
CA GLU A 124 3.70 -9.40 -18.59
C GLU A 124 2.48 -10.20 -18.10
N THR A 125 1.89 -9.77 -16.98
CA THR A 125 0.77 -10.46 -16.32
C THR A 125 -0.57 -9.74 -16.52
N ILE A 126 -0.59 -8.40 -16.59
CA ILE A 126 -1.79 -7.58 -16.57
C ILE A 126 -1.83 -6.60 -17.76
N ASP A 127 -2.85 -6.74 -18.59
CA ASP A 127 -3.09 -5.84 -19.73
C ASP A 127 -3.69 -4.48 -19.33
N GLY A 128 -3.62 -3.51 -20.24
CA GLY A 128 -4.14 -2.15 -20.02
C GLY A 128 -5.64 -2.08 -19.72
N ALA A 129 -6.48 -2.86 -20.39
CA ALA A 129 -7.92 -2.84 -20.18
C ALA A 129 -8.36 -3.30 -18.76
N PRO A 130 -7.90 -4.46 -18.23
CA PRO A 130 -8.16 -4.82 -16.84
C PRO A 130 -7.51 -3.85 -15.85
N ALA A 131 -6.30 -3.35 -16.10
CA ALA A 131 -5.64 -2.35 -15.26
C ALA A 131 -6.45 -1.05 -15.13
N ALA A 132 -7.01 -0.55 -16.25
CA ALA A 132 -7.85 0.64 -16.28
C ALA A 132 -9.16 0.44 -15.49
N ARG A 133 -9.84 -0.69 -15.69
CA ARG A 133 -11.07 -1.02 -14.93
C ARG A 133 -10.80 -1.15 -13.43
N PHE A 134 -9.70 -1.80 -13.06
CA PHE A 134 -9.28 -1.90 -11.67
C PHE A 134 -9.03 -0.53 -11.06
N THR A 135 -8.26 0.32 -11.74
CA THR A 135 -7.92 1.67 -11.27
C THR A 135 -9.17 2.54 -11.08
N GLN A 136 -10.07 2.51 -12.06
CA GLN A 136 -11.34 3.22 -11.99
C GLN A 136 -12.19 2.74 -10.81
N ARG A 137 -12.32 1.43 -10.63
CA ARG A 137 -13.08 0.88 -9.50
C ARG A 137 -12.44 1.22 -8.15
N LEU A 138 -11.11 1.16 -8.05
CA LEU A 138 -10.39 1.52 -6.84
C LEU A 138 -10.63 2.99 -6.48
N LYS A 139 -10.56 3.89 -7.47
CA LYS A 139 -10.87 5.31 -7.30
C LYS A 139 -12.29 5.49 -6.72
N GLU A 140 -13.30 4.90 -7.34
CA GLU A 140 -14.70 4.99 -6.87
C GLU A 140 -14.88 4.48 -5.43
N LEU A 141 -14.21 3.38 -5.06
CA LEU A 141 -14.28 2.82 -3.71
C LEU A 141 -13.64 3.75 -2.67
N ILE A 142 -12.53 4.41 -3.03
CA ILE A 142 -11.87 5.39 -2.16
C ILE A 142 -12.74 6.64 -2.01
N GLU A 143 -13.23 7.20 -3.12
CA GLU A 143 -14.07 8.40 -3.13
C GLU A 143 -15.40 8.17 -2.39
N SER A 144 -15.98 6.97 -2.48
CA SER A 144 -17.21 6.65 -1.72
C SER A 144 -16.98 6.29 -0.25
N GLY A 145 -15.74 6.18 0.22
CA GLY A 145 -15.44 5.72 1.57
C GLY A 145 -15.91 4.28 1.84
N TYR A 146 -15.90 3.43 0.82
CA TYR A 146 -16.42 2.06 0.92
C TYR A 146 -15.74 1.26 2.05
N GLY A 147 -16.54 0.56 2.85
CA GLY A 147 -16.06 -0.26 3.97
C GLY A 147 -15.80 0.53 5.26
N LEU A 148 -16.06 1.85 5.28
CA LEU A 148 -16.01 2.67 6.50
C LEU A 148 -17.37 2.77 7.23
N GLY A 149 -18.47 2.38 6.60
CA GLY A 149 -19.85 2.59 7.10
C GLY A 149 -20.23 1.94 8.44
N ASP A 150 -19.43 1.00 8.96
CA ASP A 150 -19.64 0.39 10.28
C ASP A 150 -19.07 1.25 11.45
N SER A 151 -18.80 2.53 11.20
CA SER A 151 -18.09 3.42 12.13
C SER A 151 -18.96 4.41 12.91
N THR A 152 -20.29 4.26 12.98
CA THR A 152 -21.12 5.14 13.83
C THR A 152 -20.86 4.85 15.31
N VAL A 153 -19.85 5.54 15.84
CA VAL A 153 -19.84 5.99 17.23
C VAL A 153 -20.99 6.99 17.39
N GLU A 154 -21.72 6.90 18.50
CA GLU A 154 -22.83 7.80 18.85
C GLU A 154 -22.47 9.28 18.64
N PRO A 155 -23.42 10.13 18.21
CA PRO A 155 -23.17 11.53 17.96
C PRO A 155 -23.12 12.29 19.29
N GLU A 156 -21.95 12.32 19.92
CA GLU A 156 -21.63 13.35 20.89
C GLU A 156 -20.37 14.10 20.45
N GLN A 157 -20.61 15.35 20.01
CA GLN A 157 -19.64 16.43 19.85
C GLN A 157 -18.66 16.36 18.66
N ALA A 158 -19.18 16.56 17.44
CA ALA A 158 -18.43 17.29 16.41
C ALA A 158 -19.41 18.06 15.52
N GLY A 159 -19.41 19.39 15.68
CA GLY A 159 -20.27 20.30 14.94
C GLY A 159 -20.05 20.25 13.43
N ALA A 160 -21.18 20.28 12.73
CA ALA A 160 -21.41 20.82 11.39
C ALA A 160 -20.19 20.97 10.46
N LYS A 161 -20.03 20.01 9.55
CA LYS A 161 -19.68 20.25 8.13
C LYS A 161 -20.04 18.99 7.35
N GLY A 162 -21.00 19.12 6.44
CA GLY A 162 -21.39 18.04 5.54
C GLY A 162 -20.24 17.72 4.60
N TYR A 163 -19.66 16.54 4.76
CA TYR A 163 -18.68 15.98 3.84
C TYR A 163 -19.42 15.25 2.73
N VAL A 164 -19.31 15.78 1.52
CA VAL A 164 -19.53 15.03 0.28
C VAL A 164 -18.16 14.89 -0.36
N LEU A 165 -17.64 13.67 -0.34
CA LEU A 165 -16.37 13.26 -0.97
C LEU A 165 -16.48 13.38 -2.49
#